data_AF-A0A7S4EMK0-F1
#
_entry.id   AF-A0A7S4EMK0-F1
#
_cell.length_a   1.000
_cell.length_b   1.000
_cell.length_c   1.000
_cell.angle_alpha   90.00
_cell.angle_beta   90.00
_cell.angle_gamma   90.00
#
_symmetry.space_group_name_H-M   'P 1'
#
loop_
_entity.id
_entity.type
_entity.pdbx_description
1 polymer ?
#
loop_
_entity_poly.entity_id
_entity_poly.type
_entity_poly.pdbx_seq_one_letter_code
_entity_poly.pdbx_strand_id
1 'polypeptide(L)'
;PHYALSRYTSPQFGSGVQYAKIDETAPLDEEQINFIQRVVGKLLYYARAVNNTMTHALNDISLNTAKGTEATMDAVTYLLNYAHTNPDTEIIYRASDMIL
;
A
#
# COMPACT_ATOMS: atom_id res chain seq x y z
N PRO A 1 3.83 -6.49 -14.49
CA PRO A 1 4.78 -6.29 -13.37
C PRO A 1 4.48 -4.99 -12.62
N HIS A 2 4.43 -5.03 -11.28
CA HIS A 2 4.10 -3.89 -10.42
C HIS A 2 5.34 -3.50 -9.60
N TYR A 3 6.02 -2.41 -9.97
CA TYR A 3 7.27 -2.00 -9.32
C TYR A 3 7.08 -0.99 -8.19
N ALA A 4 5.91 -0.32 -8.16
CA ALA A 4 5.54 0.59 -7.09
C ALA A 4 4.61 -0.11 -6.09
N LEU A 5 4.54 0.42 -4.86
CA LEU A 5 3.73 -0.11 -3.76
C LEU A 5 2.26 0.28 -3.81
N SER A 6 1.98 1.43 -4.40
CA SER A 6 0.64 1.96 -4.63
C SER A 6 0.57 2.58 -6.03
N ARG A 7 -0.66 2.88 -6.49
CA ARG A 7 -0.85 3.53 -7.79
C ARG A 7 -0.40 4.98 -7.72
N TYR A 8 0.32 5.42 -8.74
CA TYR A 8 0.70 6.82 -8.88
C TYR A 8 -0.52 7.67 -9.24
N THR A 9 -0.71 8.78 -8.50
CA THR A 9 -1.70 9.80 -8.82
C THR A 9 -0.99 10.97 -9.48
N SER A 10 -1.28 11.21 -10.76
CA SER A 10 -0.67 12.32 -11.49
C SER A 10 -1.16 13.66 -10.93
N PRO A 11 -0.25 14.63 -10.67
CA PRO A 11 -0.65 15.97 -10.30
C PRO A 11 -1.36 16.65 -11.47
N GLN A 12 -2.30 17.54 -11.15
CA GLN A 12 -2.94 18.41 -12.14
C GLN A 12 -2.09 19.67 -12.36
N PHE A 13 -1.30 19.68 -13.43
CA PHE A 13 -0.48 20.83 -13.79
C PHE A 13 -1.36 22.03 -14.19
N GLY A 14 -0.98 23.23 -13.74
CA GLY A 14 -1.72 24.47 -14.00
C GLY A 14 -2.84 24.79 -13.01
N SER A 15 -3.19 23.86 -12.12
CA SER A 15 -4.10 24.12 -10.99
C SER A 15 -3.32 24.61 -9.77
N GLY A 16 -3.86 25.60 -9.05
CA GLY A 16 -3.30 26.07 -7.78
C GLY A 16 -3.57 25.14 -6.59
N VAL A 17 -4.52 24.19 -6.71
CA VAL A 17 -4.92 23.25 -5.66
C VAL A 17 -5.04 21.84 -6.24
N GLN A 18 -4.61 20.85 -5.47
CA GLN A 18 -4.78 19.42 -5.78
C GLN A 18 -5.73 18.79 -4.76
N TYR A 19 -6.82 18.21 -5.24
CA TYR A 19 -7.81 17.54 -4.39
C TYR A 19 -7.56 16.04 -4.32
N ALA A 20 -7.91 15.44 -3.19
CA ALA A 20 -7.95 13.99 -3.04
C ALA A 20 -9.07 13.40 -3.92
N LYS A 21 -8.85 12.20 -4.44
CA LYS A 21 -9.88 11.47 -5.19
C LYS A 21 -10.94 10.96 -4.20
N ILE A 22 -12.20 11.24 -4.50
CA ILE A 22 -13.33 10.67 -3.77
C ILE A 22 -13.54 9.26 -4.28
N ASP A 23 -13.66 8.32 -3.36
CA ASP A 23 -14.02 6.95 -3.67
C ASP A 23 -15.55 6.80 -3.66
N GLU A 24 -16.10 6.38 -4.80
CA GLU A 24 -17.54 6.17 -5.02
C GLU A 24 -17.83 4.69 -5.32
N THR A 25 -16.86 3.80 -5.13
CA THR A 25 -17.01 2.38 -5.42
C THR A 25 -17.86 1.66 -4.37
N ALA A 26 -18.40 0.49 -4.73
CA ALA A 26 -19.31 -0.25 -3.88
C ALA A 26 -18.61 -0.71 -2.59
N PRO A 27 -19.32 -0.75 -1.44
CA PRO A 27 -18.79 -1.31 -0.21
C PRO A 27 -18.58 -2.83 -0.35
N LEU A 28 -17.54 -3.33 0.32
CA LEU A 28 -17.22 -4.75 0.36
C LEU A 28 -18.13 -5.51 1.33
N ASP A 29 -18.29 -6.80 1.08
CA ASP A 29 -18.91 -7.72 2.04
C ASP A 29 -17.96 -8.08 3.20
N GLU A 30 -18.49 -8.77 4.21
CA GLU A 30 -17.72 -9.15 5.39
C GLU A 30 -16.59 -10.15 5.07
N GLU A 31 -16.76 -11.03 4.09
CA GLU A 31 -15.76 -12.02 3.71
C GLU A 31 -14.55 -11.34 3.05
N GLN A 32 -14.81 -10.39 2.16
CA GLN A 32 -13.83 -9.54 1.49
C GLN A 32 -13.08 -8.67 2.49
N ILE A 33 -13.77 -8.04 3.45
CA ILE A 33 -13.11 -7.27 4.52
C ILE A 33 -12.21 -8.17 5.36
N ASN A 34 -12.69 -9.36 5.75
CA ASN A 34 -11.89 -10.34 6.48
C ASN A 34 -10.65 -10.79 5.69
N PHE A 35 -10.77 -10.96 4.37
CA PHE A 35 -9.65 -11.26 3.49
C PHE A 35 -8.59 -10.16 3.55
N ILE A 36 -8.99 -8.89 3.44
CA ILE A 36 -8.08 -7.74 3.52
C ILE A 36 -7.37 -7.71 4.87
N GLN A 37 -8.09 -7.87 5.97
CA GLN A 37 -7.51 -7.90 7.32
C GLN A 37 -6.46 -9.01 7.48
N ARG A 38 -6.72 -10.21 6.92
CA ARG A 38 -5.76 -11.32 6.93
C ARG A 38 -4.50 -11.00 6.14
N VAL A 39 -4.64 -10.39 4.96
CA VAL A 39 -3.49 -9.99 4.12
C VAL A 39 -2.65 -8.95 4.85
N VAL A 40 -3.28 -7.89 5.38
CA VAL A 40 -2.62 -6.83 6.13
C VAL A 40 -1.88 -7.41 7.34
N GLY A 41 -2.55 -8.24 8.15
CA GLY A 41 -1.96 -8.83 9.34
C GLY A 41 -0.75 -9.72 9.03
N LYS A 42 -0.80 -10.47 7.93
CA LYS A 42 0.29 -11.37 7.52
C LYS A 42 1.50 -10.60 6.99
N LEU A 43 1.27 -9.55 6.21
CA LEU A 43 2.34 -8.76 5.61
C LEU A 43 2.94 -7.72 6.57
N LEU A 44 2.26 -7.34 7.66
CA LEU A 44 2.73 -6.31 8.59
C LEU A 44 4.09 -6.64 9.22
N TYR A 45 4.30 -7.89 9.64
CA TYR A 45 5.58 -8.32 10.18
C TYR A 45 6.69 -8.30 9.12
N TYR A 46 6.41 -8.84 7.93
CA TYR A 46 7.33 -8.86 6.79
C TYR A 46 7.75 -7.45 6.38
N ALA A 47 6.80 -6.52 6.33
CA ALA A 47 7.09 -5.13 6.02
C ALA A 47 8.06 -4.53 7.05
N ARG A 48 7.86 -4.75 8.35
CA ARG A 48 8.75 -4.20 9.37
C ARG A 48 10.15 -4.81 9.37
N ALA A 49 10.27 -6.10 9.08
CA ALA A 49 11.52 -6.85 9.21
C ALA A 49 12.37 -6.89 7.93
N VAL A 50 11.74 -6.92 6.76
CA VAL A 50 12.40 -7.22 5.48
C VAL A 50 12.16 -6.15 4.44
N ASN A 51 10.91 -5.70 4.26
CA ASN A 51 10.58 -4.69 3.24
C ASN A 51 9.80 -3.52 3.85
N ASN A 52 10.52 -2.62 4.51
CA ASN A 52 9.94 -1.47 5.22
C ASN A 52 9.18 -0.51 4.30
N THR A 53 9.50 -0.52 3.00
CA THR A 53 8.81 0.31 2.01
C THR A 53 7.33 -0.03 1.91
N MET A 54 6.94 -1.30 2.09
CA MET A 54 5.53 -1.75 2.08
C MET A 54 4.66 -1.14 3.18
N THR A 55 5.27 -0.62 4.25
CA THR A 55 4.56 -0.07 5.41
C THR A 55 3.61 1.07 5.02
N HIS A 56 3.98 1.90 4.04
CA HIS A 56 3.12 3.00 3.62
C HIS A 56 1.79 2.51 3.03
N ALA A 57 1.85 1.58 2.06
CA ALA A 57 0.66 1.02 1.43
C ALA A 57 -0.18 0.20 2.41
N LEU A 58 0.47 -0.57 3.31
CA LEU A 58 -0.24 -1.33 4.34
C LEU A 58 -1.01 -0.44 5.31
N ASN A 59 -0.41 0.67 5.74
CA ASN A 59 -1.09 1.61 6.63
C ASN A 59 -2.32 2.24 5.95
N ASP A 60 -2.18 2.65 4.69
CA ASP A 60 -3.28 3.25 3.93
C ASP A 60 -4.45 2.26 3.74
N ILE A 61 -4.15 1.02 3.37
CA ILE A 61 -5.15 -0.06 3.28
C ILE A 61 -5.80 -0.29 4.65
N SER A 62 -5.01 -0.36 5.73
CA SER A 62 -5.52 -0.62 7.08
C SER A 62 -6.52 0.42 7.55
N LEU A 63 -6.25 1.72 7.28
CA LEU A 63 -7.15 2.82 7.63
C LEU A 63 -8.52 2.68 6.93
N ASN A 64 -8.50 2.22 5.68
CA ASN A 64 -9.69 2.07 4.85
C ASN A 64 -10.37 0.69 4.99
N THR A 65 -9.81 -0.24 5.78
CA THR A 65 -10.31 -1.63 5.85
C THR A 65 -11.66 -1.74 6.59
N ALA A 66 -11.92 -0.91 7.61
CA ALA A 66 -13.15 -1.00 8.41
C ALA A 66 -14.43 -0.68 7.62
N LYS A 67 -14.32 0.14 6.57
CA LYS A 67 -15.38 0.47 5.61
C LYS A 67 -14.85 0.30 4.19
N GLY A 68 -14.20 -0.84 3.94
CA GLY A 68 -13.55 -1.10 2.68
C GLY A 68 -14.53 -1.09 1.51
N THR A 69 -14.05 -0.60 0.37
CA THR A 69 -14.76 -0.57 -0.91
C THR A 69 -13.99 -1.39 -1.94
N GLU A 70 -14.52 -1.52 -3.15
CA GLU A 70 -13.80 -2.17 -4.26
C GLU A 70 -12.43 -1.50 -4.51
N ALA A 71 -12.30 -0.19 -4.30
CA ALA A 71 -11.01 0.50 -4.39
C ALA A 71 -9.99 -0.03 -3.37
N THR A 72 -10.42 -0.36 -2.14
CA THR A 72 -9.56 -0.98 -1.13
C THR A 72 -9.12 -2.38 -1.55
N MET A 73 -10.02 -3.18 -2.14
CA MET A 73 -9.67 -4.51 -2.67
C MET A 73 -8.68 -4.42 -3.84
N ASP A 74 -8.85 -3.44 -4.71
CA ASP A 74 -7.95 -3.13 -5.81
C ASP A 74 -6.55 -2.76 -5.30
N ALA A 75 -6.47 -1.97 -4.24
CA ALA A 75 -5.20 -1.60 -3.60
C ALA A 75 -4.49 -2.81 -2.98
N VAL A 76 -5.24 -3.70 -2.33
CA VAL A 76 -4.71 -4.95 -1.76
C VAL A 76 -4.19 -5.88 -2.85
N THR A 77 -4.95 -6.05 -3.93
CA THR A 77 -4.53 -6.85 -5.09
C THR A 77 -3.26 -6.27 -5.70
N TYR A 78 -3.18 -4.94 -5.84
CA TYR A 78 -1.99 -4.27 -6.35
C TYR A 78 -0.75 -4.52 -5.45
N LEU A 79 -0.92 -4.46 -4.13
CA LEU A 79 0.15 -4.74 -3.17
C LEU A 79 0.62 -6.20 -3.25
N LEU A 80 -0.31 -7.15 -3.38
CA LEU A 80 0.01 -8.57 -3.55
C LEU A 80 0.77 -8.83 -4.84
N ASN A 81 0.39 -8.18 -5.94
CA ASN A 81 1.11 -8.27 -7.20
C ASN A 81 2.53 -7.68 -7.10
N TYR A 82 2.70 -6.58 -6.37
CA TYR A 82 4.03 -6.03 -6.06
C TYR A 82 4.89 -7.03 -5.27
N ALA A 83 4.32 -7.66 -4.25
CA ALA A 83 5.04 -8.65 -3.45
C ALA A 83 5.44 -9.87 -4.29
N HIS A 84 4.58 -10.30 -5.22
CA HIS A 84 4.90 -11.37 -6.15
C HIS A 84 6.04 -11.02 -7.10
N THR A 85 6.15 -9.76 -7.55
CA THR A 85 7.19 -9.32 -8.48
C THR A 85 8.53 -9.02 -7.80
N ASN A 86 8.57 -8.87 -6.48
CA ASN A 86 9.78 -8.51 -5.72
C ASN A 86 10.04 -9.49 -4.55
N PRO A 87 10.24 -10.80 -4.82
CA PRO A 87 10.37 -11.81 -3.77
C PRO A 87 11.64 -11.66 -2.92
N ASP A 88 12.73 -11.21 -3.53
CA ASP A 88 14.08 -11.17 -2.93
C ASP A 88 14.42 -9.78 -2.36
N THR A 89 13.47 -9.13 -1.69
CA THR A 89 13.73 -7.79 -1.11
C THR A 89 14.64 -7.89 0.12
N GLU A 90 15.65 -7.02 0.21
CA GLU A 90 16.62 -6.98 1.31
C GLU A 90 16.81 -5.56 1.86
N ILE A 91 17.15 -5.47 3.16
CA ILE A 91 17.52 -4.21 3.81
C ILE A 91 19.04 -4.08 3.84
N ILE A 92 19.57 -3.00 3.28
CA ILE A 92 21.01 -2.71 3.25
C ILE A 92 21.29 -1.50 4.15
N TYR A 93 22.15 -1.69 5.15
CA TYR A 93 22.64 -0.61 6.00
C TYR A 93 24.00 -0.12 5.50
N ARG A 94 24.16 1.19 5.34
CA ARG A 94 25.42 1.84 4.96
C ARG A 94 25.69 3.00 5.91
N ALA A 95 26.92 3.11 6.39
CA ALA A 95 27.34 4.29 7.15
C ALA A 95 27.27 5.53 6.22
N SER A 96 26.78 6.64 6.76
CA SER A 96 26.80 7.94 6.09
C SER A 96 27.96 8.76 6.64
N ASP A 97 28.63 9.54 5.79
CA ASP A 97 29.66 10.51 6.21
C ASP A 97 29.05 11.77 6.87
N MET A 98 27.77 11.73 7.24
CA MET A 98 27.12 12.80 7.99
C MET A 98 27.73 12.93 9.39
N ILE A 99 28.28 14.12 9.67
CA ILE A 99 28.65 14.56 11.01
C ILE A 99 27.42 15.25 11.61
N LEU A 100 26.90 14.73 12.73
CA LEU A 100 25.75 15.29 13.45
C LEU A 100 26.20 16.39 14.42
#